data_AF-A0A1I4GBZ9-F1
#
_entry.id   AF-A0A1I4GBZ9-F1
#
_cell.length_a   1.000
_cell.length_b   1.000
_cell.length_c   1.000
_cell.angle_alpha   90.00
_cell.angle_beta   90.00
_cell.angle_gamma   90.00
#
_symmetry.space_group_name_H-M   'P 1'
#
loop_
_entity.id
_entity.type
_entity.pdbx_description
1 polymer ?
#
loop_
_entity_poly.entity_id
_entity_poly.type
_entity_poly.pdbx_seq_one_letter_code
_entity_poly.pdbx_strand_id
1 'polypeptide(L)'
;MTRRLFVPLLGALLLSLLAACSSPAPAPAATATAPEPAAPAPQFPAPGQHSEALEPVAIAMDLSCASDNDCVVKNVGNCCGQFNACVNRGSPADPSAVMAQCAKEGKMSMCGSPVIAGCACVQGQCRGVAAQQGVPM
;
A
#
# COMPACT_ATOMS: atom_id res chain seq x y z
N MET A 1 -19.44 51.57 39.03
CA MET A 1 -20.28 51.09 37.89
C MET A 1 -19.44 51.06 36.60
N THR A 2 -18.42 50.19 36.51
CA THR A 2 -17.47 50.25 35.36
C THR A 2 -17.01 48.88 34.85
N ARG A 3 -17.36 47.77 35.51
CA ARG A 3 -16.84 46.43 35.19
C ARG A 3 -17.77 45.56 34.32
N ARG A 4 -19.00 46.02 34.03
CA ARG A 4 -20.00 45.25 33.24
C ARG A 4 -20.03 45.57 31.74
N LEU A 5 -19.30 46.60 31.30
CA LEU A 5 -19.24 47.02 29.89
C LEU A 5 -18.03 46.44 29.13
N PHE A 6 -17.08 45.81 29.82
CA PHE A 6 -15.84 45.29 29.21
C PHE A 6 -16.03 43.94 28.49
N VAL A 7 -17.02 43.16 28.88
CA VAL A 7 -17.29 41.82 28.31
C VAL A 7 -17.89 41.88 26.89
N PRO A 8 -18.89 42.73 26.55
CA PRO A 8 -19.39 42.79 25.17
C PRO A 8 -18.38 43.45 24.21
N LEU A 9 -17.50 44.32 24.71
CA LEU A 9 -16.49 45.03 23.91
C LEU A 9 -15.34 44.10 23.47
N LEU A 10 -14.92 43.17 24.33
CA LEU A 10 -13.92 42.16 23.96
C LEU A 10 -14.49 41.13 22.96
N GLY A 11 -15.77 40.76 23.10
CA GLY A 11 -16.44 39.82 22.20
C GLY A 11 -16.61 40.36 20.78
N ALA A 12 -16.98 41.65 20.64
CA ALA A 12 -17.10 42.29 19.32
C ALA A 12 -15.75 42.46 18.61
N LEU A 13 -14.64 42.63 19.35
CA LEU A 13 -13.30 42.75 18.79
C LEU A 13 -12.76 41.40 18.28
N LEU A 14 -13.15 40.28 18.88
CA LEU A 14 -12.74 38.93 18.45
C LEU A 14 -13.49 38.46 17.19
N LEU A 15 -14.73 38.90 16.95
CA LEU A 15 -15.48 38.52 15.73
C LEU A 15 -15.00 39.24 14.45
N SER A 16 -14.34 40.40 14.56
CA SER A 16 -13.83 41.13 13.39
C SER A 16 -12.50 40.60 12.85
N LEU A 17 -11.79 39.76 13.61
CA LEU A 17 -10.51 39.14 13.17
C LEU A 17 -10.69 37.89 12.29
N LEU A 18 -11.87 37.24 12.26
CA LEU A 18 -12.08 36.01 11.48
C LEU A 18 -12.59 36.24 10.04
N ALA A 19 -12.86 37.48 9.63
CA ALA A 19 -13.41 37.78 8.30
C ALA A 19 -12.37 38.28 7.27
N ALA A 20 -11.07 38.23 7.56
CA ALA A 20 -10.03 38.90 6.75
C ALA A 20 -9.17 37.98 5.85
N CYS A 21 -9.43 36.68 5.75
CA CYS A 21 -8.68 35.78 4.87
C CYS A 21 -9.51 35.30 3.68
N SER A 22 -9.85 36.21 2.78
CA SER A 22 -10.29 35.89 1.41
C SER A 22 -9.96 37.05 0.48
N SER A 23 -8.68 37.19 0.14
CA SER A 23 -8.23 38.02 -0.99
C SER A 23 -7.24 37.21 -1.81
N PRO A 24 -7.59 36.78 -3.03
CA PRO A 24 -6.62 36.24 -3.96
C PRO A 24 -5.73 37.38 -4.46
N ALA A 25 -4.44 37.32 -4.14
CA ALA A 25 -3.45 38.21 -4.73
C ALA A 25 -3.31 37.90 -6.24
N PRO A 26 -3.27 38.90 -7.13
CA PRO A 26 -2.88 38.67 -8.52
C PRO A 26 -1.40 38.28 -8.53
N ALA A 27 -1.12 37.04 -8.97
CA ALA A 27 0.23 36.55 -9.15
C ALA A 27 0.94 37.36 -10.26
N PRO A 28 2.24 37.71 -10.10
CA PRO A 28 3.02 38.26 -11.19
C PRO A 28 3.13 37.23 -12.31
N ALA A 29 3.03 37.71 -13.55
CA ALA A 29 3.18 36.89 -14.75
C ALA A 29 4.50 36.12 -14.69
N ALA A 30 4.41 34.80 -14.55
CA ALA A 30 5.55 33.92 -14.70
C ALA A 30 6.03 34.04 -16.16
N THR A 31 7.22 34.59 -16.35
CA THR A 31 8.02 34.38 -17.55
C THR A 31 8.10 32.89 -17.80
N ALA A 32 7.61 32.47 -18.97
CA ALA A 32 7.68 31.10 -19.44
C ALA A 32 9.15 30.72 -19.68
N THR A 33 9.80 30.17 -18.65
CA THR A 33 11.00 29.34 -18.83
C THR A 33 10.54 28.06 -19.53
N ALA A 34 11.21 27.72 -20.63
CA ALA A 34 10.96 26.51 -21.39
C ALA A 34 10.94 25.27 -20.46
N PRO A 35 10.06 24.28 -20.69
CA PRO A 35 10.01 23.10 -19.85
C PRO A 35 11.32 22.32 -19.97
N GLU A 36 12.05 22.25 -18.86
CA GLU A 36 13.09 21.26 -18.62
C GLU A 36 12.48 19.87 -18.83
N PRO A 37 13.15 18.93 -19.54
CA PRO A 37 12.63 17.58 -19.72
C PRO A 37 12.39 16.94 -18.36
N ALA A 38 11.11 16.73 -18.02
CA ALA A 38 10.73 16.06 -16.80
C ALA A 38 11.42 14.69 -16.75
N ALA A 39 12.20 14.45 -15.69
CA ALA A 39 12.68 13.13 -15.37
C ALA A 39 11.49 12.14 -15.41
N PRO A 40 11.64 10.94 -16.00
CA PRO A 40 10.57 9.97 -16.04
C PRO A 40 10.02 9.72 -14.63
N ALA A 41 8.70 9.85 -14.48
CA ALA A 41 8.03 9.52 -13.22
C ALA A 41 8.32 8.05 -12.84
N PRO A 42 8.39 7.71 -11.54
CA PRO A 42 8.52 6.33 -11.10
C PRO A 42 7.39 5.49 -11.71
N GLN A 43 7.76 4.52 -12.55
CA GLN A 43 6.80 3.66 -13.21
C GLN A 43 6.40 2.56 -12.24
N PHE A 44 5.21 2.66 -11.66
CA PHE A 44 4.63 1.54 -10.93
C PHE A 44 4.25 0.44 -11.92
N PRO A 45 4.53 -0.84 -11.61
CA PRO A 45 4.09 -1.95 -12.43
C PRO A 45 2.58 -1.90 -12.60
N ALA A 46 2.10 -2.06 -13.84
CA ALA A 46 0.68 -2.17 -14.09
C ALA A 46 0.10 -3.40 -13.35
N PRO A 47 -1.18 -3.37 -12.95
CA PRO A 47 -1.84 -4.52 -12.33
C PRO A 47 -1.62 -5.79 -13.17
N GLY A 48 -1.03 -6.83 -12.57
CA GLY A 48 -0.71 -8.09 -13.24
C GLY A 48 0.70 -8.20 -13.83
N GLN A 49 1.55 -7.17 -13.70
CA GLN A 49 2.97 -7.27 -14.02
C GLN A 49 3.75 -7.83 -12.83
N HIS A 50 4.44 -8.95 -13.02
CA HIS A 50 5.39 -9.47 -12.04
C HIS A 50 6.53 -8.47 -11.89
N SER A 51 6.73 -7.96 -10.68
CA SER A 51 7.93 -7.21 -10.33
C SER A 51 8.96 -8.17 -9.79
N GLU A 52 10.20 -8.11 -10.26
CA GLU A 52 11.32 -8.86 -9.64
C GLU A 52 11.47 -8.53 -8.14
N ALA A 53 11.02 -7.36 -7.69
CA ALA A 53 10.96 -7.00 -6.27
C ALA A 53 9.93 -7.81 -5.44
N LEU A 54 9.02 -8.54 -6.08
CA LEU A 54 8.01 -9.39 -5.46
C LEU A 54 8.37 -10.89 -5.52
N GLU A 55 9.51 -11.25 -6.12
CA GLU A 55 9.92 -12.64 -6.17
C GLU A 55 10.17 -13.14 -4.74
N PRO A 56 9.47 -14.21 -4.31
CA PRO A 56 9.79 -14.83 -3.03
C PRO A 56 11.24 -15.30 -3.11
N VAL A 57 12.06 -14.92 -2.13
CA VAL A 57 13.37 -15.56 -1.94
C VAL A 57 13.08 -17.05 -1.87
N ALA A 58 13.60 -17.78 -2.86
CA ALA A 58 13.11 -19.08 -3.27
C ALA A 58 13.39 -20.15 -2.22
N ILE A 59 12.54 -20.22 -1.20
CA ILE A 59 12.23 -21.51 -0.58
C ILE A 59 11.22 -22.15 -1.52
N ALA A 60 11.57 -23.32 -2.05
CA ALA A 60 10.69 -24.05 -2.95
C ALA A 60 9.37 -24.37 -2.21
N MET A 61 8.30 -23.69 -2.61
CA MET A 61 6.96 -23.91 -2.08
C MET A 61 6.31 -25.06 -2.84
N ASP A 62 5.67 -25.98 -2.13
CA ASP A 62 4.80 -26.96 -2.75
C ASP A 62 3.42 -26.33 -2.95
N LEU A 63 3.01 -26.26 -4.21
CA LEU A 63 1.70 -25.77 -4.63
C LEU A 63 0.78 -26.91 -5.07
N SER A 64 1.25 -28.16 -5.07
CA SER A 64 0.47 -29.30 -5.55
C SER A 64 -0.76 -29.55 -4.68
N CYS A 65 -1.88 -29.97 -5.25
CA CYS A 65 -3.08 -30.33 -4.48
C CYS A 65 -3.93 -31.35 -5.23
N ALA A 66 -4.71 -32.14 -4.49
CA ALA A 66 -5.77 -32.98 -5.03
C ALA A 66 -7.16 -32.36 -4.82
N SER A 67 -7.32 -31.60 -3.74
CA SER A 67 -8.56 -30.91 -3.37
C SER A 67 -8.29 -29.60 -2.63
N ASP A 68 -9.32 -28.77 -2.47
CA ASP A 68 -9.23 -27.50 -1.74
C ASP A 68 -8.72 -27.66 -0.29
N ASN A 69 -8.99 -28.81 0.35
CA ASN A 69 -8.57 -29.10 1.73
C ASN A 69 -7.04 -29.23 1.89
N ASP A 70 -6.34 -29.50 0.78
CA ASP A 70 -4.87 -29.59 0.76
C ASP A 70 -4.24 -28.21 0.77
N CYS A 71 -4.99 -27.16 0.42
CA CYS A 71 -4.49 -25.81 0.31
C CYS A 71 -4.76 -25.00 1.57
N VAL A 72 -3.76 -24.26 2.03
CA VAL A 72 -3.87 -23.37 3.19
C VAL A 72 -3.14 -22.07 2.94
N VAL A 73 -3.63 -20.99 3.57
CA VAL A 73 -2.90 -19.73 3.61
C VAL A 73 -1.76 -19.85 4.61
N LYS A 74 -0.54 -19.62 4.16
CA LYS A 74 0.65 -19.49 5.01
C LYS A 74 1.34 -18.17 4.74
N ASN A 75 1.96 -17.62 5.77
CA ASN A 75 2.95 -16.56 5.58
C ASN A 75 4.24 -17.19 5.06
N VAL A 76 4.52 -17.02 3.77
CA VAL A 76 5.75 -17.49 3.11
C VAL A 76 6.86 -16.44 3.15
N GLY A 77 6.52 -15.18 3.46
CA GLY A 77 7.45 -14.07 3.50
C GLY A 77 7.87 -13.58 2.11
N ASN A 78 8.24 -12.30 2.03
CA ASN A 78 8.96 -11.72 0.90
C ASN A 78 9.93 -10.64 1.42
N CYS A 79 10.68 -9.97 0.54
CA CYS A 79 11.60 -8.90 0.94
C CYS A 79 10.93 -7.63 1.50
N CYS A 80 9.61 -7.63 1.60
CA CYS A 80 8.83 -6.52 2.13
C CYS A 80 8.10 -6.90 3.43
N GLY A 81 8.34 -8.10 3.97
CA GLY A 81 7.77 -8.56 5.24
C GLY A 81 6.85 -9.76 5.08
N GLN A 82 5.70 -9.70 5.77
CA GLN A 82 4.74 -10.79 5.73
C GLN A 82 4.04 -10.86 4.37
N PHE A 83 4.06 -12.06 3.80
CA PHE A 83 3.42 -12.34 2.53
C PHE A 83 2.61 -13.62 2.67
N ASN A 84 1.29 -13.47 2.70
CA ASN A 84 0.37 -14.59 2.77
C ASN A 84 0.15 -15.17 1.37
N ALA A 85 0.33 -16.48 1.22
CA ALA A 85 0.12 -17.20 -0.03
C ALA A 85 -0.60 -18.52 0.22
N CYS A 86 -1.33 -18.99 -0.79
CA CYS A 86 -1.93 -20.32 -0.79
C CYS A 86 -0.89 -21.34 -1.23
N VAL A 87 -0.61 -22.29 -0.36
CA VAL A 87 0.34 -23.38 -0.58
C VAL A 87 -0.24 -24.69 -0.07
N ASN A 88 0.36 -25.82 -0.45
CA ASN A 88 0.00 -27.09 0.14
C ASN A 88 0.22 -27.06 1.66
N ARG A 89 -0.66 -27.72 2.42
CA ARG A 89 -0.58 -27.85 3.88
C ARG A 89 0.75 -28.44 4.35
N GLY A 90 1.35 -29.34 3.57
CA GLY A 90 2.68 -29.90 3.80
C GLY A 90 3.85 -29.01 3.36
N SER A 91 3.60 -27.94 2.59
CA SER A 91 4.67 -27.04 2.10
C SER A 91 5.44 -26.39 3.27
N PRO A 92 6.79 -26.33 3.22
CA PRO A 92 7.56 -25.54 4.17
C PRO A 92 7.24 -24.04 4.00
N ALA A 93 7.46 -23.26 5.06
CA ALA A 93 7.46 -21.80 5.03
C ALA A 93 8.43 -21.29 6.11
N ASP A 94 9.37 -20.43 5.73
CA ASP A 94 10.32 -19.78 6.66
C ASP A 94 10.46 -18.29 6.30
N PRO A 95 9.47 -17.47 6.71
CA PRO A 95 9.50 -16.05 6.43
C PRO A 95 10.70 -15.34 7.09
N SER A 96 11.25 -15.89 8.18
CA SER A 96 12.45 -15.34 8.82
C SER A 96 13.71 -15.53 7.97
N ALA A 97 13.90 -16.70 7.37
CA ALA A 97 15.03 -16.96 6.47
C ALA A 97 14.94 -16.09 5.21
N VAL A 98 13.73 -15.92 4.66
CA VAL A 98 13.48 -14.99 3.54
C VAL A 98 13.90 -13.57 3.91
N MET A 99 13.44 -13.06 5.06
CA MET A 99 13.79 -11.71 5.53
C MET A 99 15.29 -11.55 5.77
N ALA A 100 15.95 -12.56 6.35
CA ALA A 100 17.39 -12.54 6.56
C ALA A 100 18.17 -12.47 5.25
N GLN A 101 17.72 -13.19 4.21
CA GLN A 101 18.35 -13.16 2.89
C GLN A 101 18.13 -11.80 2.21
N CYS A 102 16.91 -11.28 2.24
CA CYS A 102 16.60 -9.97 1.68
C CYS A 102 17.43 -8.85 2.33
N ALA A 103 17.66 -8.92 3.64
CA ALA A 103 18.54 -8.00 4.36
C ALA A 103 20.00 -8.12 3.90
N LYS A 104 20.51 -9.35 3.70
CA LYS A 104 21.86 -9.58 3.17
C LYS A 104 22.04 -9.04 1.75
N GLU A 105 21.01 -9.17 0.91
CA GLU A 105 21.02 -8.73 -0.48
C GLU A 105 20.68 -7.24 -0.65
N GLY A 106 20.33 -6.53 0.42
CA GLY A 106 19.89 -5.13 0.34
C GLY A 106 18.58 -4.92 -0.42
N LYS A 107 17.75 -5.96 -0.55
CA LYS A 107 16.49 -5.95 -1.31
C LYS A 107 15.26 -5.60 -0.48
N MET A 108 15.46 -5.16 0.77
CA MET A 108 14.36 -4.81 1.66
C MET A 108 13.59 -3.60 1.13
N SER A 109 12.27 -3.71 0.99
CA SER A 109 11.41 -2.64 0.48
C SER A 109 10.05 -2.61 1.18
N MET A 110 9.17 -1.67 0.81
CA MET A 110 7.75 -1.67 1.20
C MET A 110 6.89 -2.12 0.02
N CYS A 111 6.08 -3.15 0.23
CA CYS A 111 5.20 -3.72 -0.79
C CYS A 111 3.83 -3.98 -0.17
N GLY A 112 2.78 -3.92 -1.00
CA GLY A 112 1.48 -4.43 -0.62
C GLY A 112 1.48 -5.95 -0.59
N SER A 113 0.72 -6.53 0.34
CA SER A 113 0.42 -7.96 0.34
C SER A 113 -1.02 -8.18 -0.11
N PRO A 114 -1.29 -9.19 -0.96
CA PRO A 114 -2.63 -9.45 -1.44
C PRO A 114 -3.56 -9.84 -0.29
N VAL A 115 -4.80 -9.35 -0.33
CA VAL A 115 -5.86 -9.81 0.56
C VAL A 115 -6.46 -11.09 -0.02
N ILE A 116 -6.12 -12.23 0.58
CA ILE A 116 -6.59 -13.54 0.17
C ILE A 116 -7.84 -13.89 0.99
N ALA A 117 -8.97 -14.15 0.32
CA ALA A 117 -10.19 -14.60 0.99
C ALA A 117 -10.17 -16.09 1.36
N GLY A 118 -9.38 -16.87 0.63
CA GLY A 118 -9.23 -18.31 0.85
C GLY A 118 -8.32 -18.95 -0.20
N CYS A 119 -8.24 -20.27 -0.18
CA CYS A 119 -7.48 -21.06 -1.14
C CYS A 119 -8.38 -22.05 -1.86
N ALA A 120 -8.08 -22.30 -3.13
CA ALA A 120 -8.72 -23.33 -3.94
C ALA A 120 -7.66 -24.15 -4.70
N CYS A 121 -7.95 -25.42 -4.93
CA CYS A 121 -7.18 -26.30 -5.79
C CYS A 121 -7.64 -26.17 -7.23
N VAL A 122 -6.88 -25.45 -8.04
CA VAL A 122 -7.22 -25.17 -9.44
C VAL A 122 -6.18 -25.87 -10.31
N GLN A 123 -6.62 -26.87 -11.10
CA GLN A 123 -5.75 -27.64 -11.99
C GLN A 123 -4.56 -28.29 -11.26
N GLY A 124 -4.81 -28.86 -10.07
CA GLY A 124 -3.79 -29.49 -9.25
C GLY A 124 -2.81 -28.51 -8.59
N GLN A 125 -3.13 -27.21 -8.57
CA GLN A 125 -2.31 -26.15 -8.01
C GLN A 125 -3.11 -25.31 -6.99
N CYS A 126 -2.54 -25.07 -5.82
CA CYS A 126 -3.11 -24.16 -4.83
C CYS A 126 -3.05 -22.73 -5.33
N ARG A 127 -4.22 -22.09 -5.43
CA ARG A 127 -4.41 -20.71 -5.86
C ARG A 127 -5.16 -19.93 -4.80
N GLY A 128 -4.77 -18.67 -4.62
CA GLY A 128 -5.53 -17.72 -3.81
C GLY A 128 -6.81 -17.32 -4.53
N VAL A 129 -7.93 -17.33 -3.80
CA VAL A 129 -9.15 -16.65 -4.25
C VAL A 129 -9.14 -15.24 -3.68
N ALA A 130 -9.29 -14.26 -4.57
CA ALA A 130 -9.36 -12.86 -4.17
C ALA A 130 -10.64 -12.64 -3.36
N ALA A 131 -10.56 -11.85 -2.29
CA ALA A 131 -11.75 -11.22 -1.74
C ALA A 131 -12.29 -10.30 -2.83
N GLN A 132 -13.41 -10.65 -3.47
CA GLN A 132 -14.04 -9.82 -4.49
C GLN A 132 -14.35 -8.45 -3.88
N GLN A 133 -13.49 -7.46 -4.14
CA GLN A 133 -13.79 -6.06 -3.83
C GLN A 133 -14.57 -5.50 -5.01
N GLY A 134 -15.90 -5.65 -4.95
CA GLY A 134 -16.89 -4.93 -5.74
C GLY A 134 -16.58 -4.73 -7.23
N VAL A 135 -17.05 -5.65 -8.08
CA VAL A 135 -17.25 -5.35 -9.50
C VAL A 135 -18.56 -4.55 -9.60
N PRO A 136 -18.56 -3.27 -10.02
CA PRO A 136 -19.79 -2.65 -10.48
C PRO A 136 -20.17 -3.29 -11.81
N MET A 137 -21.40 -3.79 -11.88
CA MET A 137 -22.07 -4.23 -13.11
C MET A 137 -22.31 -3.05 -14.05
#